data_AF-A0A401LQD6-F1
#
_entry.id   AF-A0A401LQD6-F1
#
_cell.length_a   1.000
_cell.length_b   1.000
_cell.length_c   1.000
_cell.angle_alpha   90.00
_cell.angle_beta   90.00
_cell.angle_gamma   90.00
#
_symmetry.space_group_name_H-M   'P 1'
#
loop_
_entity.id
_entity.type
_entity.pdbx_description
1 polymer ?
#
loop_
_entity_poly.entity_id
_entity_poly.type
_entity_poly.pdbx_seq_one_letter_code
_entity_poly.pdbx_strand_id
1 'polypeptide(L)'
;MREIYNSYFTPEIELLETIRGIKQNTAMRIIAEIGSDMKAFLTASAIVEWAGLKTKNEESAGNIKGKKTLRGNKYLRILLIQCTQATCRTKESKFFYKYKLSRKE
;
A
#
# COMPACT_ATOMS: atom_id res chain seq x y z
N MET A 1 -21.82 -3.82 9.25
CA MET A 1 -20.38 -4.05 8.94
C MET A 1 -19.51 -2.84 9.28
N ARG A 2 -19.86 -1.62 8.86
CA ARG A 2 -19.11 -0.40 9.23
C ARG A 2 -19.10 -0.10 10.73
N GLU A 3 -20.24 -0.27 11.39
CA GLU A 3 -20.39 -0.05 12.83
C GLU A 3 -19.52 -0.98 13.67
N ILE A 4 -19.41 -2.25 13.26
CA ILE A 4 -18.56 -3.24 13.92
C ILE A 4 -17.09 -2.80 13.82
N TYR A 5 -16.62 -2.45 12.62
CA TYR A 5 -15.23 -2.01 12.45
C TYR A 5 -14.90 -0.75 13.25
N ASN A 6 -15.80 0.23 13.26
CA ASN A 6 -15.60 1.47 14.03
C ASN A 6 -15.61 1.24 15.54
N SER A 7 -16.26 0.18 16.03
CA SER A 7 -16.26 -0.17 17.46
C SER A 7 -14.99 -0.89 17.90
N TYR A 8 -14.34 -1.66 17.02
CA TYR A 8 -13.20 -2.50 17.39
C TYR A 8 -11.84 -1.97 16.91
N PHE A 9 -11.82 -1.16 15.84
CA PHE A 9 -10.58 -0.71 15.18
C PHE A 9 -10.55 0.81 14.97
N THR A 10 -11.20 1.58 15.85
CA THR A 10 -11.22 3.04 15.80
C THR A 10 -9.82 3.65 15.69
N PRO A 11 -8.84 3.30 16.56
CA PRO A 11 -7.55 3.98 16.55
C PRO A 11 -6.73 3.66 15.31
N GLU A 12 -6.83 2.44 14.76
CA GLU A 12 -6.14 2.06 13.53
C GLU A 12 -6.75 2.75 12.31
N ILE A 13 -8.08 2.88 12.27
CA ILE A 13 -8.77 3.59 11.19
C ILE A 13 -8.39 5.07 11.21
N GLU A 14 -8.44 5.73 12.36
CA GLU A 14 -8.06 7.13 12.51
C GLU A 14 -6.60 7.36 12.09
N LEU A 15 -5.70 6.46 12.51
CA LEU A 15 -4.29 6.51 12.11
C LEU A 15 -4.13 6.40 10.58
N LEU A 16 -4.85 5.49 9.94
CA LEU A 16 -4.82 5.33 8.48
C LEU A 16 -5.42 6.52 7.74
N GLU A 17 -6.46 7.16 8.29
CA GLU A 17 -7.08 8.36 7.71
C GLU A 17 -6.17 9.60 7.77
N THR A 18 -5.15 9.62 8.63
CA THR A 18 -4.12 10.68 8.59
C THR A 18 -3.38 10.72 7.24
N ILE A 19 -3.33 9.59 6.52
CA ILE A 19 -2.68 9.49 5.22
C ILE A 19 -3.62 10.02 4.14
N ARG A 20 -3.22 11.13 3.52
CA ARG A 20 -3.94 11.71 2.37
C ARG A 20 -4.11 10.67 1.26
N GLY A 21 -5.36 10.38 0.89
CA GLY A 21 -5.71 9.39 -0.13
C GLY A 21 -6.37 8.12 0.43
N ILE A 22 -6.35 7.95 1.75
CA ILE A 22 -7.08 6.91 2.47
C ILE A 22 -8.34 7.53 3.08
N LYS A 23 -9.48 6.85 2.91
CA LYS A 23 -10.75 7.15 3.59
C LYS A 23 -11.18 5.94 4.39
N GLN A 24 -12.12 6.11 5.31
CA GLN A 24 -12.68 5.06 6.18
C GLN A 24 -12.95 3.71 5.47
N ASN A 25 -13.61 3.73 4.31
CA ASN A 25 -13.90 2.50 3.55
C ASN A 25 -12.62 1.80 3.07
N THR A 26 -11.60 2.57 2.66
CA THR A 26 -10.32 2.03 2.22
C THR A 26 -9.48 1.56 3.41
N ALA A 27 -9.48 2.32 4.51
CA ALA A 27 -8.80 1.92 5.76
C ALA A 27 -9.35 0.58 6.28
N MET A 28 -10.68 0.43 6.32
CA MET A 28 -11.34 -0.82 6.71
C MET A 28 -10.95 -1.99 5.82
N ARG A 29 -10.91 -1.78 4.50
CA ARG A 29 -10.49 -2.83 3.56
C ARG A 29 -9.02 -3.17 3.71
N ILE A 30 -8.16 -2.19 4.03
CA ILE A 30 -6.75 -2.45 4.31
C ILE A 30 -6.65 -3.33 5.55
N ILE A 31 -7.28 -2.94 6.67
CA ILE A 31 -7.28 -3.70 7.93
C ILE A 31 -7.84 -5.12 7.73
N ALA A 32 -8.87 -5.29 6.89
CA ALA A 32 -9.40 -6.61 6.56
C ALA A 32 -8.37 -7.52 5.85
N GLU A 33 -7.42 -6.93 5.09
CA GLU A 33 -6.36 -7.68 4.43
C GLU A 33 -5.16 -7.88 5.37
N ILE A 34 -4.64 -6.83 6.01
CA ILE A 34 -3.42 -6.93 6.83
C ILE A 34 -3.65 -7.44 8.25
N GLY A 35 -4.89 -7.35 8.77
CA GLY A 35 -5.23 -7.57 10.17
C GLY A 35 -4.89 -6.39 11.08
N SER A 36 -5.22 -6.47 12.36
CA SER A 36 -4.80 -5.49 13.37
C SER A 36 -3.41 -5.79 13.96
N ASP A 37 -2.96 -7.05 13.90
CA ASP A 37 -1.67 -7.45 14.44
C ASP A 37 -0.53 -7.18 13.45
N MET A 38 0.17 -6.07 13.65
CA MET A 38 1.34 -5.72 12.84
C MET A 38 2.58 -6.58 13.15
N LYS A 39 2.57 -7.42 14.20
CA LYS A 39 3.71 -8.33 14.51
C LYS A 39 3.95 -9.36 13.41
N ALA A 40 2.93 -9.66 12.60
CA ALA A 40 3.08 -10.50 11.41
C ALA A 40 4.03 -9.90 10.36
N PHE A 41 4.22 -8.57 10.37
CA PHE A 41 5.07 -7.86 9.43
C PHE A 41 6.24 -7.19 10.16
N LEU A 42 7.41 -7.85 10.11
CA LEU A 42 8.65 -7.35 10.71
C LEU A 42 9.08 -5.98 10.16
N THR A 43 8.75 -5.67 8.91
CA THR A 43 9.11 -4.40 8.25
C THR A 43 8.00 -3.93 7.31
N ALA A 44 7.98 -2.63 7.01
CA ALA A 44 7.12 -2.07 5.97
C ALA A 44 7.37 -2.70 4.59
N SER A 45 8.61 -3.13 4.31
CA SER A 45 8.95 -3.86 3.07
C SER A 45 8.21 -5.18 2.99
N ALA A 46 8.02 -5.89 4.11
CA ALA A 46 7.28 -7.15 4.14
C ALA A 46 5.82 -6.98 3.70
N ILE A 47 5.17 -5.86 4.04
CA ILE A 47 3.80 -5.54 3.58
C ILE A 47 3.79 -5.28 2.06
N VAL A 48 4.77 -4.53 1.55
CA VAL A 48 4.88 -4.21 0.11
C VAL A 48 5.19 -5.47 -0.71
N GLU A 49 6.00 -6.36 -0.16
CA GLU A 49 6.28 -7.70 -0.67
C GLU A 49 5.02 -8.55 -0.71
N TRP A 50 4.27 -8.55 0.40
CA TRP A 50 3.01 -9.27 0.51
C TRP A 50 1.96 -8.74 -0.47
N ALA A 51 1.92 -7.44 -0.73
CA ALA A 51 1.10 -6.83 -1.79
C ALA A 51 1.60 -7.15 -3.22
N GLY A 52 2.77 -7.78 -3.36
CA GLY A 52 3.35 -8.11 -4.67
C GLY A 52 3.81 -6.89 -5.47
N LEU A 53 4.12 -5.79 -4.79
CA LEU A 53 4.65 -4.56 -5.40
C LEU A 53 6.18 -4.57 -5.49
N LYS A 54 6.86 -5.38 -4.68
CA LYS A 54 8.30 -5.59 -4.80
C LYS A 54 8.62 -6.38 -6.07
N THR A 55 9.62 -5.92 -6.80
CA THR A 55 10.21 -6.66 -7.92
C THR A 55 10.88 -7.92 -7.40
N LYS A 56 10.74 -9.02 -8.14
CA LYS A 56 11.38 -10.29 -7.78
C LYS A 56 12.91 -10.11 -7.83
N ASN A 57 13.57 -10.37 -6.70
CA ASN A 57 15.03 -10.36 -6.62
C ASN A 57 15.58 -11.74 -7.04
N GLU A 58 15.44 -12.06 -8.33
CA GLU A 58 16.00 -13.28 -8.91
C GLU A 58 17.37 -12.98 -9.53
N GLU A 59 18.40 -13.13 -8.71
CA GLU A 59 19.79 -13.04 -9.12
C GLU A 59 20.43 -14.42 -9.04
N SER A 60 21.21 -14.78 -10.07
CA SER A 60 21.96 -16.02 -10.10
C SER A 60 23.32 -15.72 -10.72
N ALA A 61 24.39 -15.94 -9.96
CA ALA A 61 25.76 -15.66 -10.39
C ALA A 61 25.93 -14.25 -10.99
N GLY A 62 25.41 -13.21 -10.31
CA GLY A 62 25.53 -11.82 -10.76
C GLY A 62 24.53 -11.38 -11.84
N ASN A 63 23.77 -12.31 -12.42
CA ASN A 63 22.84 -12.01 -13.50
C ASN A 63 21.40 -11.94 -13.00
N ILE A 64 20.75 -10.80 -13.24
CA ILE A 64 19.33 -10.56 -12.93
C ILE A 64 18.48 -11.32 -13.95
N LYS A 65 17.86 -12.43 -13.53
CA LYS A 65 17.09 -13.34 -14.38
C LYS A 65 15.70 -12.79 -14.76
N GLY A 66 15.22 -11.75 -14.08
CA GLY A 66 13.99 -11.04 -14.47
C GLY A 66 13.51 -9.99 -13.48
N LYS A 67 12.77 -9.00 -13.98
CA LYS A 67 12.21 -7.87 -13.19
C LYS A 67 10.70 -7.99 -12.95
N LYS A 68 10.14 -9.21 -12.99
CA LYS A 68 8.69 -9.41 -12.81
C LYS A 68 8.29 -9.10 -11.36
N THR A 69 7.10 -8.54 -11.16
CA THR A 69 6.52 -8.35 -9.82
C THR A 69 6.08 -9.69 -9.22
N LEU A 70 6.16 -9.83 -7.91
CA LEU A 70 5.72 -11.03 -7.20
C LEU A 70 4.19 -11.24 -7.30
N ARG A 71 3.73 -12.50 -7.25
CA ARG A 71 2.31 -12.82 -7.03
C ARG A 71 1.99 -12.63 -5.55
N GLY A 72 1.63 -11.41 -5.17
CA GLY A 72 1.17 -11.06 -3.83
C GLY A 72 -0.36 -10.97 -3.72
N ASN A 73 -0.83 -10.47 -2.59
CA ASN A 73 -2.24 -10.18 -2.35
C ASN A 73 -2.76 -9.15 -3.35
N LYS A 74 -3.59 -9.63 -4.30
CA LYS A 74 -4.15 -8.82 -5.37
C LYS A 74 -5.04 -7.68 -4.86
N TYR A 75 -5.78 -7.88 -3.77
CA TYR A 75 -6.72 -6.90 -3.24
C TYR A 75 -5.97 -5.76 -2.56
N LEU A 76 -5.01 -6.09 -1.69
CA LEU A 76 -4.13 -5.11 -1.06
C LEU A 76 -3.37 -4.30 -2.12
N ARG A 77 -2.87 -4.95 -3.17
CA ARG A 77 -2.20 -4.27 -4.29
C ARG A 77 -3.07 -3.21 -4.95
N ILE A 78 -4.31 -3.57 -5.29
CA ILE A 78 -5.25 -2.65 -5.95
C ILE A 78 -5.56 -1.47 -5.02
N LEU A 79 -5.80 -1.73 -3.73
CA LEU A 79 -6.07 -0.68 -2.73
C LEU A 79 -4.91 0.31 -2.63
N LEU A 80 -3.67 -0.17 -2.51
CA LEU A 80 -2.48 0.69 -2.40
C LEU A 80 -2.27 1.54 -3.65
N ILE A 81 -2.48 0.96 -4.84
CA ILE A 81 -2.38 1.69 -6.11
C ILE A 81 -3.46 2.79 -6.19
N GLN A 82 -4.70 2.48 -5.81
CA GLN A 82 -5.80 3.46 -5.80
C GLN A 82 -5.51 4.61 -4.82
N CYS A 83 -5.03 4.29 -3.61
CA CYS A 83 -4.65 5.31 -2.62
C CYS A 83 -3.54 6.21 -3.18
N THR A 84 -2.49 5.61 -3.75
CA THR A 84 -1.37 6.35 -4.32
C THR A 84 -1.83 7.28 -5.45
N GLN A 85 -2.70 6.81 -6.35
CA GLN A 85 -3.26 7.64 -7.42
C GLN A 85 -4.07 8.81 -6.87
N ALA A 86 -4.86 8.59 -5.81
CA ALA A 86 -5.60 9.67 -5.15
C ALA A 86 -4.65 10.71 -4.55
N THR A 87 -3.61 10.28 -3.81
CA THR A 87 -2.59 11.16 -3.24
C THR A 87 -1.83 11.95 -4.30
N CYS A 88 -1.50 11.31 -5.43
CA CYS A 88 -0.84 11.94 -6.57
C CYS A 88 -1.72 12.95 -7.29
N ARG A 89 -3.05 12.93 -7.14
CA ARG A 89 -3.96 13.92 -7.74
C ARG A 89 -4.22 15.12 -6.85
N THR A 90 -3.93 15.01 -5.55
CA THR A 90 -4.01 16.12 -4.60
C THR A 90 -2.87 17.10 -4.88
N LYS A 91 -3.24 18.32 -5.31
CA LYS A 91 -2.28 19.42 -5.53
C LYS A 91 -1.50 19.68 -4.23
N GLU A 92 -0.22 20.03 -4.36
CA GLU A 92 0.72 20.29 -3.26
C GLU A 92 1.23 19.06 -2.46
N SER A 93 0.83 17.83 -2.81
CA SER A 93 1.46 16.66 -2.18
C SER A 93 2.88 16.42 -2.72
N LYS A 94 3.82 15.98 -1.85
CA LYS A 94 5.18 15.56 -2.28
C LYS A 94 5.12 14.51 -3.40
N PHE A 95 4.11 13.65 -3.36
CA PHE A 95 3.86 12.62 -4.37
C PHE A 95 3.39 13.19 -5.70
N PHE A 96 2.56 14.24 -5.71
CA PHE A 96 2.16 14.95 -6.93
C PHE A 96 3.38 15.51 -7.67
N TYR A 97 4.31 16.17 -6.97
CA TYR A 97 5.52 16.70 -7.58
C TYR A 97 6.39 15.60 -8.19
N LYS A 98 6.61 14.51 -7.44
CA LYS A 98 7.38 13.35 -7.93
C LYS A 98 6.73 12.70 -9.15
N TYR A 99 5.41 12.51 -9.12
CA TYR A 99 4.65 11.94 -10.25
C TYR A 99 4.68 12.84 -11.49
N LYS A 100 4.63 14.16 -11.31
CA LYS A 100 4.75 15.13 -12.41
C LYS A 100 6.16 15.11 -13.03
N LEU A 101 7.20 14.91 -12.23
CA LEU A 101 8.58 14.81 -12.69
C LEU A 101 8.80 13.55 -13.54
N SER A 102 8.37 12.38 -13.06
CA SER A 102 8.54 11.10 -13.76
C SER A 102 7.74 10.96 -15.06
N ARG A 103 6.88 11.92 -15.39
CA ARG A 103 6.12 11.98 -16.65
C ARG A 103 6.79 12.85 -17.72
N LYS A 104 7.83 13.61 -17.36
CA LYS A 104 8.58 14.46 -18.29
C LYS A 104 9.81 13.75 -18.87
N GLU A 105 10.22 12.64 -18.27
CA GLU A 105 11.22 11.69 -18.79
C GLU A 105 10.54 10.65 -19.70
#